data_AF-A0A940Q3G6-F1
#
_entry.id   AF-A0A940Q3G6-F1
#
_cell.length_a   1.000
_cell.length_b   1.000
_cell.length_c   1.000
_cell.angle_alpha   90.00
_cell.angle_beta   90.00
_cell.angle_gamma   90.00
#
_symmetry.space_group_name_H-M   'P 1'
#
loop_
_entity.id
_entity.type
_entity.pdbx_description
1 polymer ?
#
loop_
_entity_poly.entity_id
_entity_poly.type
_entity_poly.pdbx_seq_one_letter_code
_entity_poly.pdbx_strand_id
1 'polypeptide(L)'
;MTDNRYMLRALELARQAAEEGEVPVGAVVVRISDGLIVGEGRNRRERNRSPLAHAELEAIAQAAQILGGWRLSGCEMYVTLEPCPMCAGAVINSRIDKVTFGAYDKKAGSCGSLTNLFSLPYNHMPDYEGGFMESECAGELKIFFRKMRDNKMDSVKLVKAETDDQLRRVSEIADEIWHEYFPGIITSEQVDYMVKKFCSFEAEKENIKEGYEYFFIKKGGRDIGYTAVKPDGDRLFLSKLYLKKESRGKGYARSVTEMLKEKARSSGHRAIWLTVNRHNDSTIAAYKALGYKITGEGVCDIGGGFVMDDYYMELEV
;
A
#
# COMPACT_ATOMS: atom_id res chain seq x y z
N MET A 1 -9.61 11.32 40.93
CA MET A 1 -9.78 12.35 39.88
C MET A 1 -8.97 11.89 38.69
N THR A 2 -9.61 11.74 37.55
CA THR A 2 -8.97 11.41 36.26
C THR A 2 -8.02 12.57 35.90
N ASP A 3 -6.72 12.28 35.78
CA ASP A 3 -5.69 13.31 35.53
C ASP A 3 -5.28 13.30 34.06
N ASN A 4 -5.43 14.45 33.40
CA ASN A 4 -5.08 14.65 32.00
C ASN A 4 -3.64 14.20 31.68
N ARG A 5 -2.70 14.26 32.64
CA ARG A 5 -1.29 13.91 32.41
C ARG A 5 -1.10 12.48 31.88
N TYR A 6 -1.93 11.53 32.31
CA TYR A 6 -1.80 10.14 31.91
C TYR A 6 -2.30 9.91 30.48
N MET A 7 -3.43 10.51 30.12
CA MET A 7 -3.93 10.45 28.74
C MET A 7 -3.02 11.23 27.78
N LEU A 8 -2.44 12.35 28.23
CA LEU A 8 -1.42 13.07 27.45
C LEU A 8 -0.19 12.21 27.19
N ARG A 9 0.27 11.42 28.17
CA ARG A 9 1.35 10.46 27.97
C ARG A 9 0.95 9.34 27.01
N ALA A 10 -0.27 8.82 27.12
CA ALA A 10 -0.80 7.84 26.17
C ALA A 10 -0.89 8.40 24.73
N LEU A 11 -1.25 9.68 24.56
CA LEU A 11 -1.23 10.39 23.28
C LEU A 11 0.18 10.54 22.70
N GLU A 12 1.18 10.81 23.55
CA GLU A 12 2.58 10.84 23.12
C GLU A 12 3.02 9.47 22.56
N LEU A 13 2.69 8.39 23.27
CA LEU A 13 2.93 7.02 22.81
C LEU A 13 2.20 6.70 21.50
N ALA A 14 0.95 7.16 21.36
CA ALA A 14 0.17 7.03 20.12
C ALA A 14 0.83 7.75 18.93
N ARG A 15 1.39 8.95 19.15
CA ARG A 15 2.14 9.68 18.11
C ARG A 15 3.40 8.94 17.69
N GLN A 16 4.14 8.38 18.65
CA GLN A 16 5.31 7.57 18.35
C GLN A 16 4.95 6.31 17.53
N ALA A 17 3.79 5.70 17.77
CA ALA A 17 3.29 4.62 16.91
C ALA A 17 3.01 5.11 15.47
N ALA A 18 2.34 6.25 15.31
CA ALA A 18 2.09 6.83 13.98
C ALA A 18 3.38 7.18 13.21
N GLU A 19 4.42 7.67 13.90
CA GLU A 19 5.75 7.91 13.30
C GLU A 19 6.38 6.62 12.77
N GLU A 20 6.08 5.48 13.39
CA GLU A 20 6.51 4.15 12.97
C GLU A 20 5.59 3.51 11.91
N GLY A 21 4.57 4.25 11.42
CA GLY A 21 3.60 3.75 10.44
C GLY A 21 2.51 2.87 11.02
N GLU A 22 2.39 2.81 12.35
CA GLU A 22 1.40 2.03 13.08
C GLU A 22 0.14 2.87 13.36
N VAL A 23 -1.02 2.22 13.55
CA VAL A 23 -2.24 2.92 13.99
C VAL A 23 -1.94 3.62 15.33
N PRO A 24 -2.25 4.94 15.50
CA PRO A 24 -1.87 5.71 16.69
C PRO A 24 -2.72 5.34 17.90
N VAL A 25 -2.30 4.31 18.61
CA VAL A 25 -2.87 3.92 19.90
C VAL A 25 -1.73 3.82 20.92
N GLY A 26 -1.92 4.46 22.06
CA GLY A 26 -1.01 4.40 23.20
C GLY A 26 -1.78 4.13 24.49
N ALA A 27 -1.11 3.49 25.44
CA ALA A 27 -1.68 3.13 26.74
C ALA A 27 -0.64 3.30 27.85
N VAL A 28 -1.11 3.66 29.05
CA VAL A 28 -0.33 3.65 30.27
C VAL A 28 -1.10 2.98 31.40
N VAL A 29 -0.40 2.29 32.31
CA VAL A 29 -0.96 1.71 33.54
C VAL A 29 -0.40 2.48 34.71
N VAL A 30 -1.29 2.98 35.56
CA VAL A 30 -0.99 3.85 36.69
C VAL A 30 -1.33 3.12 37.98
N ARG A 31 -0.39 3.08 38.93
CA ARG A 31 -0.68 2.62 40.30
C ARG A 31 -1.40 3.72 41.07
N ILE A 32 -2.60 3.44 41.56
CA ILE A 32 -3.50 4.45 42.15
C ILE A 32 -2.94 5.01 43.45
N SER A 33 -2.23 4.19 44.24
CA SER A 33 -1.76 4.58 45.59
C SER A 33 -0.77 5.73 45.60
N ASP A 34 0.02 5.89 44.54
CA ASP A 34 1.06 6.93 44.42
C ASP A 34 1.05 7.68 43.08
N GLY A 35 0.17 7.31 42.15
CA GLY A 35 0.04 7.96 40.85
C GLY A 35 1.22 7.72 39.92
N LEU A 36 2.04 6.69 40.17
CA LEU A 36 3.16 6.36 39.31
C LEU A 36 2.71 5.55 38.10
N ILE A 37 3.21 5.92 36.91
CA ILE A 37 3.09 5.11 35.71
C ILE A 37 4.01 3.89 35.89
N VAL A 38 3.41 2.71 35.93
CA VAL A 38 4.09 1.43 36.09
C VAL A 38 4.11 0.61 34.81
N GLY A 39 3.43 1.06 33.75
CA GLY A 39 3.52 0.45 32.43
C GLY A 39 3.13 1.44 31.34
N GLU A 40 3.76 1.29 30.18
CA GLU A 40 3.59 2.09 28.98
C GLU A 40 3.58 1.15 27.78
N GLY A 41 2.75 1.46 26.79
CA GLY A 41 2.65 0.66 25.58
C GLY A 41 2.12 1.46 24.42
N ARG A 42 2.48 1.04 23.21
CA ARG A 42 1.96 1.61 21.97
C ARG A 42 1.74 0.53 20.93
N ASN A 43 0.85 0.76 19.98
CA ASN A 43 0.60 -0.22 18.93
C ASN A 43 1.88 -0.47 18.10
N ARG A 44 2.23 -1.76 17.91
CA ARG A 44 3.40 -2.23 17.13
C ARG A 44 3.05 -3.47 16.29
N ARG A 45 1.80 -3.60 15.87
CA ARG A 45 1.26 -4.77 15.17
C ARG A 45 2.05 -5.11 13.90
N GLU A 46 2.29 -4.12 13.04
CA GLU A 46 2.99 -4.31 11.77
C GLU A 46 4.49 -4.57 11.99
N ARG A 47 5.12 -3.81 12.89
CA ARG A 47 6.54 -3.93 13.24
C ARG A 47 6.87 -5.29 13.84
N ASN A 48 6.07 -5.75 14.80
CA ASN A 48 6.29 -7.03 15.47
C ASN A 48 5.68 -8.21 14.70
N ARG A 49 4.94 -7.94 13.61
CA ARG A 49 4.18 -8.95 12.85
C ARG A 49 3.33 -9.84 13.76
N SER A 50 2.74 -9.23 14.79
CA SER A 50 2.03 -9.95 15.85
C SER A 50 0.64 -9.38 16.03
N PRO A 51 -0.41 -10.21 15.97
CA PRO A 51 -1.78 -9.77 16.22
C PRO A 51 -2.00 -9.33 17.68
N LEU A 52 -1.07 -9.62 18.58
CA LEU A 52 -1.14 -9.29 20.01
C LEU A 52 -0.39 -7.99 20.36
N ALA A 53 0.29 -7.34 19.43
CA ALA A 53 1.12 -6.16 19.73
C ALA A 53 0.32 -4.85 19.82
N HIS A 54 -0.75 -4.88 20.62
CA HIS A 54 -1.57 -3.71 20.97
C HIS A 54 -0.98 -2.96 22.17
N ALA A 55 -1.29 -1.66 22.26
CA ALA A 55 -0.76 -0.77 23.28
C ALA A 55 -1.08 -1.24 24.71
N GLU A 56 -2.31 -1.69 24.94
CA GLU A 56 -2.81 -2.13 26.24
C GLU A 56 -2.06 -3.37 26.73
N LEU A 57 -1.74 -4.30 25.82
CA LEU A 57 -1.02 -5.52 26.16
C LEU A 57 0.46 -5.25 26.49
N GLU A 58 1.11 -4.35 25.75
CA GLU A 58 2.48 -3.90 26.06
C GLU A 58 2.52 -3.21 27.43
N ALA A 59 1.54 -2.34 27.73
CA ALA A 59 1.46 -1.63 29.01
C ALA A 59 1.18 -2.59 30.19
N ILE A 60 0.28 -3.57 30.03
CA ILE A 60 0.02 -4.63 31.02
C ILE A 60 1.28 -5.45 31.28
N ALA A 61 1.98 -5.87 30.22
CA ALA A 61 3.19 -6.68 30.34
C ALA A 61 4.28 -5.92 31.11
N GLN A 62 4.49 -4.65 30.80
CA GLN A 62 5.47 -3.82 31.51
C GLN A 62 5.07 -3.60 32.98
N ALA A 63 3.79 -3.33 33.25
CA ALA A 63 3.28 -3.20 34.61
C ALA A 63 3.45 -4.47 35.44
N ALA A 64 3.17 -5.63 34.86
CA ALA A 64 3.37 -6.91 35.54
C ALA A 64 4.86 -7.16 35.86
N GLN A 65 5.75 -6.78 34.95
CA GLN A 65 7.19 -6.86 35.19
C GLN A 65 7.65 -5.92 36.32
N ILE A 66 7.19 -4.67 36.33
CA ILE A 66 7.56 -3.66 37.34
C ILE A 66 6.99 -4.00 38.73
N LEU A 67 5.76 -4.50 38.79
CA LEU A 67 5.10 -4.85 40.05
C LEU A 67 5.43 -6.27 40.53
N GLY A 68 6.18 -7.05 39.73
CA GLY A 68 6.63 -8.40 40.09
C GLY A 68 5.52 -9.46 40.09
N GLY A 69 4.42 -9.23 39.38
CA GLY A 69 3.29 -10.15 39.37
C GLY A 69 2.22 -9.82 38.34
N TRP A 70 1.41 -10.80 37.98
CA TRP A 70 0.37 -10.66 36.95
C TRP A 70 -0.90 -9.97 37.44
N ARG A 71 -1.11 -9.87 38.77
CA ARG A 71 -2.25 -9.15 39.36
C ARG A 71 -1.89 -7.68 39.53
N LEU A 72 -2.57 -6.83 38.79
CA LEU A 72 -2.43 -5.38 38.75
C LEU A 72 -3.56 -4.66 39.49
N SER A 73 -4.10 -5.28 40.55
CA SER A 73 -5.10 -4.64 41.42
C SER A 73 -4.52 -3.38 42.05
N GLY A 74 -5.36 -2.36 42.24
CA GLY A 74 -4.92 -1.01 42.61
C GLY A 74 -4.33 -0.21 41.46
N CYS A 75 -4.52 -0.64 40.20
CA CYS A 75 -4.10 0.11 39.01
C CYS A 75 -5.28 0.58 38.16
N GLU A 76 -5.07 1.71 37.46
CA GLU A 76 -5.95 2.23 36.41
C GLU A 76 -5.19 2.28 35.08
N MET A 77 -5.82 1.85 33.99
CA MET A 77 -5.27 1.99 32.63
C MET A 77 -5.85 3.23 31.96
N TYR A 78 -4.98 4.01 31.29
CA TYR A 78 -5.37 5.09 30.39
C TYR A 78 -4.99 4.69 28.96
N VAL A 79 -5.93 4.72 28.02
CA VAL A 79 -5.69 4.32 26.62
C VAL A 79 -6.39 5.25 25.64
N THR A 80 -5.73 5.61 24.53
CA THR A 80 -6.27 6.61 23.61
C THR A 80 -7.49 6.14 22.81
N LEU A 81 -7.72 4.83 22.68
CA LEU A 81 -8.84 4.23 21.95
C LEU A 81 -9.51 3.16 22.81
N GLU A 82 -10.83 3.03 22.70
CA GLU A 82 -11.60 2.01 23.40
C GLU A 82 -11.01 0.61 23.18
N PRO A 83 -10.77 -0.17 24.26
CA PRO A 83 -10.22 -1.52 24.16
C PRO A 83 -11.07 -2.46 23.29
N CYS A 84 -10.40 -3.24 22.44
CA CYS A 84 -11.02 -4.34 21.70
C CYS A 84 -11.26 -5.57 22.59
N PRO A 85 -11.91 -6.67 22.11
CA PRO A 85 -12.22 -7.83 22.93
C PRO A 85 -10.99 -8.47 23.57
N MET A 86 -9.87 -8.49 22.85
CA MET A 86 -8.59 -9.03 23.32
C MET A 86 -8.05 -8.21 24.50
N CYS A 87 -7.98 -6.88 24.34
CA CYS A 87 -7.42 -5.99 25.34
C CYS A 87 -8.32 -5.90 26.57
N ALA A 88 -9.65 -5.79 26.39
CA ALA A 88 -10.61 -5.85 27.48
C ALA A 88 -10.51 -7.19 28.26
N GLY A 89 -10.36 -8.32 27.55
CA GLY A 89 -10.09 -9.62 28.17
C GLY A 89 -8.78 -9.62 28.99
N ALA A 90 -7.73 -8.97 28.51
CA ALA A 90 -6.46 -8.86 29.24
C ALA A 90 -6.58 -7.97 30.48
N VAL A 91 -7.33 -6.87 30.43
CA VAL A 91 -7.65 -6.04 31.60
C VAL A 91 -8.37 -6.87 32.68
N ILE A 92 -9.38 -7.65 32.29
CA ILE A 92 -10.09 -8.55 33.22
C ILE A 92 -9.13 -9.55 33.88
N ASN A 93 -8.30 -10.21 33.06
CA ASN A 93 -7.38 -11.25 33.55
C ASN A 93 -6.24 -10.69 34.41
N SER A 94 -5.78 -9.47 34.13
CA SER A 94 -4.74 -8.78 34.90
C SER A 94 -5.26 -8.11 36.17
N ARG A 95 -6.58 -8.07 36.40
CA ARG A 95 -7.19 -7.48 37.62
C ARG A 95 -6.97 -5.97 37.75
N ILE A 96 -6.82 -5.25 36.63
CA ILE A 96 -6.82 -3.78 36.64
C ILE A 96 -8.20 -3.29 37.07
N ASP A 97 -8.25 -2.34 38.01
CA ASP A 97 -9.50 -1.94 38.66
C ASP A 97 -10.35 -1.03 37.77
N LYS A 98 -9.71 -0.14 37.01
CA LYS A 98 -10.39 0.84 36.15
C LYS A 98 -9.70 1.04 34.80
N VAL A 99 -10.48 1.30 33.76
CA VAL A 99 -9.98 1.75 32.44
C VAL A 99 -10.59 3.10 32.07
N THR A 100 -9.75 4.09 31.84
CA THR A 100 -10.15 5.37 31.24
C THR A 100 -9.69 5.41 29.79
N PHE A 101 -10.61 5.54 28.84
CA PHE A 101 -10.26 5.60 27.42
C PHE A 101 -10.71 6.89 26.72
N GLY A 102 -9.97 7.25 25.68
CA GLY A 102 -10.21 8.45 24.90
C GLY A 102 -11.34 8.31 23.90
N ALA A 103 -11.02 7.94 22.67
CA ALA A 103 -12.01 7.81 21.61
C ALA A 103 -12.77 6.48 21.68
N TYR A 104 -14.06 6.49 21.34
CA TYR A 104 -14.85 5.27 21.16
C TYR A 104 -14.48 4.55 19.84
N ASP A 105 -14.43 3.21 19.87
CA ASP A 105 -14.25 2.39 18.67
C ASP A 105 -15.56 1.71 18.28
N LYS A 106 -16.32 2.37 17.39
CA LYS A 106 -17.61 1.87 16.89
C LYS A 106 -17.51 0.56 16.08
N LYS A 107 -16.31 0.11 15.70
CA LYS A 107 -16.10 -1.08 14.86
C LYS A 107 -15.52 -2.26 15.62
N ALA A 108 -14.89 -2.06 16.77
CA ALA A 108 -14.27 -3.13 17.54
C ALA A 108 -14.35 -2.96 19.07
N GLY A 109 -14.86 -1.84 19.58
CA GLY A 109 -14.85 -1.49 20.99
C GLY A 109 -15.70 -2.43 21.85
N SER A 110 -15.13 -2.83 22.99
CA SER A 110 -15.69 -3.82 23.92
C SER A 110 -15.92 -3.27 25.33
N CYS A 111 -15.92 -1.95 25.48
CA CYS A 111 -16.19 -1.23 26.72
C CYS A 111 -17.37 -0.25 26.56
N GLY A 112 -18.33 -0.56 25.66
CA GLY A 112 -19.54 0.24 25.45
C GLY A 112 -19.97 0.44 24.00
N SER A 113 -19.07 0.29 23.01
CA SER A 113 -19.44 0.47 21.60
C SER A 113 -20.21 -0.70 20.98
N LEU A 114 -19.56 -1.82 20.69
CA LEU A 114 -20.23 -3.00 20.14
C LEU A 114 -20.78 -3.91 21.24
N THR A 115 -20.03 -4.01 22.33
CA THR A 115 -20.39 -4.76 23.52
C THR A 115 -19.71 -4.13 24.73
N ASN A 116 -20.04 -4.61 25.91
CA ASN A 116 -19.34 -4.25 27.14
C ASN A 116 -18.95 -5.52 27.89
N LEU A 117 -17.70 -5.96 27.72
CA LEU A 117 -17.20 -7.15 28.39
C LEU A 117 -17.07 -6.96 29.91
N PHE A 118 -16.91 -5.72 30.38
CA PHE A 118 -16.81 -5.43 31.82
C PHE A 118 -18.15 -5.54 32.54
N SER A 119 -19.28 -5.47 31.82
CA SER A 119 -20.61 -5.71 32.39
C SER A 119 -21.01 -7.18 32.51
N LEU A 120 -20.20 -8.11 31.98
CA LEU A 120 -20.47 -9.55 32.08
C LEU A 120 -20.00 -10.09 33.44
N PRO A 121 -20.63 -11.15 33.98
CA PRO A 121 -20.36 -11.67 35.32
C PRO A 121 -19.07 -12.50 35.38
N TYR A 122 -17.95 -11.94 34.94
CA TYR A 122 -16.64 -12.52 35.13
C TYR A 122 -16.20 -12.43 36.60
N ASN A 123 -15.15 -13.16 36.97
CA ASN A 123 -14.59 -13.13 38.32
C ASN A 123 -13.85 -11.80 38.68
N HIS A 124 -13.81 -10.84 37.75
CA HIS A 124 -13.39 -9.45 37.94
C HIS A 124 -14.10 -8.58 36.92
N MET A 125 -14.65 -7.45 37.38
CA MET A 125 -15.43 -6.51 36.56
C MET A 125 -14.81 -5.13 36.74
N PRO A 126 -13.90 -4.71 35.84
CA PRO A 126 -13.29 -3.40 35.91
C PRO A 126 -14.32 -2.28 35.75
N ASP A 127 -14.13 -1.18 36.46
CA ASP A 127 -14.82 0.07 36.15
C ASP A 127 -14.27 0.67 34.85
N TYR A 128 -15.06 1.51 34.17
CA TYR A 128 -14.55 2.25 33.02
C TYR A 128 -15.15 3.64 32.86
N GLU A 129 -14.38 4.50 32.22
CA GLU A 129 -14.76 5.85 31.81
C GLU A 129 -14.35 6.07 30.36
N GLY A 130 -15.31 6.33 29.48
CA GLY A 130 -15.07 6.54 28.05
C GLY A 130 -15.29 8.00 27.63
N GLY A 131 -14.61 8.45 26.58
CA GLY A 131 -14.76 9.81 26.05
C GLY A 131 -13.76 10.83 26.62
N PHE A 132 -12.74 10.38 27.36
CA PHE A 132 -11.80 11.27 28.03
C PHE A 132 -10.76 11.85 27.06
N MET A 133 -10.80 13.15 26.79
CA MET A 133 -10.01 13.77 25.72
C MET A 133 -10.28 13.11 24.34
N GLU A 134 -11.54 12.78 24.10
CA GLU A 134 -11.97 12.08 22.87
C GLU A 134 -11.58 12.83 21.60
N SER A 135 -11.67 14.15 21.59
CA SER A 135 -11.37 14.97 20.40
C SER A 135 -9.91 14.84 19.97
N GLU A 136 -9.00 14.90 20.93
CA GLU A 136 -7.56 14.76 20.73
C GLU A 136 -7.21 13.34 20.28
N CYS A 137 -7.75 12.33 20.96
CA CYS A 137 -7.49 10.93 20.64
C CYS A 137 -8.04 10.54 19.26
N ALA A 138 -9.27 10.95 18.94
CA ALA A 138 -9.86 10.73 17.62
C ALA A 138 -9.14 11.55 16.53
N GLY A 139 -8.56 12.70 16.90
CA GLY A 139 -7.75 13.54 16.02
C GLY A 139 -6.54 12.81 15.45
N GLU A 140 -5.76 12.13 16.29
CA GLU A 140 -4.59 11.36 15.87
C GLU A 140 -4.96 10.26 14.86
N LEU A 141 -6.03 9.50 15.13
CA LEU A 141 -6.56 8.48 14.21
C LEU A 141 -6.98 9.08 12.86
N LYS A 142 -7.71 10.21 12.88
CA LYS A 142 -8.15 10.89 11.65
C LYS A 142 -6.97 11.35 10.81
N ILE A 143 -5.93 11.92 11.42
CA ILE A 143 -4.71 12.37 10.75
C ILE A 143 -4.01 11.17 10.09
N PHE A 144 -3.81 10.09 10.84
CA PHE A 144 -3.16 8.89 10.36
C PHE A 144 -3.87 8.27 9.15
N PHE A 145 -5.19 8.01 9.27
CA PHE A 145 -5.94 7.41 8.17
C PHE A 145 -6.11 8.34 6.97
N ARG A 146 -6.09 9.67 7.16
CA ARG A 146 -6.04 10.62 6.05
C ARG A 146 -4.74 10.48 5.27
N LYS A 147 -3.58 10.51 5.97
CA LYS A 147 -2.27 10.29 5.33
C LYS A 147 -2.20 8.96 4.58
N MET A 148 -2.74 7.89 5.15
CA MET A 148 -2.83 6.58 4.46
C MET A 148 -3.68 6.63 3.19
N ARG A 149 -4.83 7.33 3.21
CA ARG A 149 -5.68 7.49 2.03
C ARG A 149 -5.00 8.33 0.95
N ASP A 150 -4.32 9.41 1.33
CA ASP A 150 -3.61 10.29 0.42
C ASP A 150 -2.48 9.53 -0.28
N ASN A 151 -1.67 8.78 0.49
CA ASN A 151 -0.64 7.89 -0.05
C ASN A 151 -1.21 6.82 -1.01
N LYS A 152 -2.39 6.28 -0.70
CA LYS A 152 -3.09 5.33 -1.60
C LYS A 152 -3.63 6.01 -2.85
N MET A 153 -4.08 7.26 -2.76
CA MET A 153 -4.53 8.06 -3.92
C MET A 153 -3.38 8.42 -4.86
N ASP A 154 -2.19 8.62 -4.29
CA ASP A 154 -0.94 8.88 -5.01
C ASP A 154 -0.25 7.61 -5.57
N SER A 155 -0.84 6.44 -5.34
CA SER A 155 -0.35 5.19 -5.93
C SER A 155 -0.66 5.12 -7.44
N VAL A 156 0.25 4.48 -8.17
CA VAL A 156 0.04 4.16 -9.58
C VAL A 156 -1.08 3.13 -9.70
N LYS A 157 -1.92 3.23 -10.73
CA LYS A 157 -2.98 2.26 -11.04
C LYS A 157 -2.95 1.90 -12.51
N LEU A 158 -3.27 0.64 -12.82
CA LEU A 158 -3.60 0.20 -14.17
C LEU A 158 -5.11 0.19 -14.34
N VAL A 159 -5.60 0.89 -15.36
CA VAL A 159 -7.03 0.91 -15.72
C VAL A 159 -7.17 0.41 -17.14
N LYS A 160 -7.89 -0.71 -17.32
CA LYS A 160 -8.09 -1.32 -18.64
C LYS A 160 -8.84 -0.35 -19.56
N ALA A 161 -8.39 -0.24 -20.81
CA ALA A 161 -9.13 0.44 -21.87
C ALA A 161 -10.14 -0.56 -22.45
N GLU A 162 -11.42 -0.25 -22.32
CA GLU A 162 -12.55 -1.11 -22.68
C GLU A 162 -13.45 -0.49 -23.76
N THR A 163 -13.35 0.82 -24.00
CA THR A 163 -14.16 1.54 -24.98
C THR A 163 -13.31 2.10 -26.13
N ASP A 164 -13.94 2.33 -27.29
CA ASP A 164 -13.28 2.94 -28.45
C ASP A 164 -12.69 4.32 -28.10
N ASP A 165 -13.39 5.13 -27.30
CA ASP A 165 -12.86 6.44 -26.84
C ASP A 165 -11.62 6.30 -25.97
N GLN A 166 -11.59 5.28 -25.11
CA GLN A 166 -10.42 4.97 -24.30
C GLN A 166 -9.25 4.50 -25.17
N LEU A 167 -9.50 3.69 -26.20
CA LEU A 167 -8.43 3.28 -27.12
C LEU A 167 -7.90 4.45 -27.94
N ARG A 168 -8.78 5.33 -28.44
CA ARG A 168 -8.33 6.58 -29.09
C ARG A 168 -7.41 7.38 -28.18
N ARG A 169 -7.75 7.47 -26.89
CA ARG A 169 -6.91 8.14 -25.89
C ARG A 169 -5.57 7.43 -25.66
N VAL A 170 -5.54 6.09 -25.70
CA VAL A 170 -4.28 5.34 -25.66
C VAL A 170 -3.42 5.67 -26.87
N SER A 171 -4.01 5.68 -28.08
CA SER A 171 -3.30 6.03 -29.32
C SER A 171 -2.75 7.45 -29.30
N GLU A 172 -3.50 8.43 -28.75
CA GLU A 172 -3.03 9.81 -28.55
C GLU A 172 -1.80 9.87 -27.63
N ILE A 173 -1.84 9.15 -26.50
CA ILE A 173 -0.70 9.08 -25.57
C ILE A 173 0.49 8.38 -26.24
N ALA A 174 0.23 7.35 -27.05
CA ALA A 174 1.26 6.68 -27.81
C ALA A 174 1.93 7.61 -28.81
N ASP A 175 1.15 8.32 -29.62
CA ASP A 175 1.64 9.31 -30.59
C ASP A 175 2.53 10.37 -29.90
N GLU A 176 2.07 10.96 -28.80
CA GLU A 176 2.81 11.94 -28.00
C GLU A 176 4.16 11.39 -27.53
N ILE A 177 4.16 10.18 -26.94
CA ILE A 177 5.38 9.57 -26.41
C ILE A 177 6.34 9.16 -27.53
N TRP A 178 5.83 8.62 -28.63
CA TRP A 178 6.65 8.13 -29.74
C TRP A 178 7.41 9.26 -30.42
N HIS A 179 6.72 10.35 -30.75
CA HIS A 179 7.33 11.53 -31.37
C HIS A 179 8.21 12.33 -30.39
N GLU A 180 8.09 12.14 -29.08
CA GLU A 180 8.97 12.76 -28.08
C GLU A 180 10.23 11.94 -27.79
N TYR A 181 10.11 10.61 -27.70
CA TYR A 181 11.15 9.77 -27.12
C TYR A 181 12.03 9.05 -28.14
N PHE A 182 11.47 8.61 -29.26
CA PHE A 182 12.20 7.82 -30.25
C PHE A 182 13.04 8.61 -31.26
N PRO A 183 12.82 9.94 -31.50
CA PRO A 183 13.78 10.72 -32.26
C PRO A 183 15.17 10.67 -31.62
N GLY A 184 16.16 10.21 -32.38
CA GLY A 184 17.53 9.95 -31.90
C GLY A 184 17.85 8.48 -31.64
N ILE A 185 16.83 7.61 -31.66
CA ILE A 185 17.00 6.13 -31.67
C ILE A 185 16.72 5.60 -33.09
N ILE A 186 15.65 6.08 -33.71
CA ILE A 186 15.24 5.76 -35.09
C ILE A 186 14.93 7.06 -35.86
N THR A 187 14.79 6.95 -37.18
CA THR A 187 14.46 8.12 -38.03
C THR A 187 13.02 8.59 -37.77
N SER A 188 12.74 9.88 -37.98
CA SER A 188 11.38 10.40 -37.85
C SER A 188 10.38 9.69 -38.77
N GLU A 189 10.79 9.35 -39.98
CA GLU A 189 9.98 8.57 -40.93
C GLU A 189 9.62 7.18 -40.37
N GLN A 190 10.57 6.54 -39.68
CA GLN A 190 10.31 5.27 -39.00
C GLN A 190 9.40 5.47 -37.77
N VAL A 191 9.53 6.58 -37.04
CA VAL A 191 8.61 6.90 -35.93
C VAL A 191 7.17 7.02 -36.44
N ASP A 192 6.94 7.82 -37.48
CA ASP A 192 5.62 8.00 -38.10
C ASP A 192 5.05 6.66 -38.58
N TYR A 193 5.90 5.83 -39.20
CA TYR A 193 5.54 4.48 -39.63
C TYR A 193 5.12 3.60 -38.45
N MET A 194 5.90 3.59 -37.37
CA MET A 194 5.64 2.77 -36.19
C MET A 194 4.33 3.18 -35.50
N VAL A 195 4.09 4.49 -35.35
CA VAL A 195 2.87 4.99 -34.75
C VAL A 195 1.66 4.60 -35.60
N LYS A 196 1.71 4.89 -36.91
CA LYS A 196 0.61 4.56 -37.82
C LYS A 196 0.30 3.07 -37.85
N LYS A 197 1.33 2.23 -37.90
CA LYS A 197 1.18 0.78 -38.08
C LYS A 197 0.85 0.01 -36.81
N PHE A 198 1.41 0.41 -35.67
CA PHE A 198 1.37 -0.41 -34.44
C PHE A 198 0.74 0.29 -33.23
N CYS A 199 0.53 1.61 -33.27
CA CYS A 199 0.01 2.39 -32.14
C CYS A 199 -1.22 3.23 -32.52
N SER A 200 -1.75 3.10 -33.74
CA SER A 200 -2.96 3.78 -34.16
C SER A 200 -4.20 3.09 -33.60
N PHE A 201 -5.29 3.84 -33.44
CA PHE A 201 -6.56 3.31 -32.94
C PHE A 201 -7.02 2.05 -33.71
N GLU A 202 -6.87 2.04 -35.03
CA GLU A 202 -7.23 0.89 -35.86
C GLU A 202 -6.32 -0.32 -35.59
N ALA A 203 -5.00 -0.10 -35.45
CA ALA A 203 -4.07 -1.17 -35.10
C ALA A 203 -4.34 -1.73 -33.70
N GLU A 204 -4.60 -0.87 -32.72
CA GLU A 204 -4.92 -1.27 -31.34
C GLU A 204 -6.23 -2.05 -31.27
N LYS A 205 -7.22 -1.67 -32.10
CA LYS A 205 -8.50 -2.37 -32.22
C LYS A 205 -8.36 -3.77 -32.81
N GLU A 206 -7.52 -3.94 -33.83
CA GLU A 206 -7.20 -5.28 -34.37
C GLU A 206 -6.41 -6.11 -33.35
N ASN A 207 -5.43 -5.52 -32.67
CA ASN A 207 -4.66 -6.19 -31.62
C ASN A 207 -5.56 -6.75 -30.51
N ILE A 208 -6.60 -6.04 -30.09
CA ILE A 208 -7.54 -6.57 -29.08
C ILE A 208 -8.19 -7.87 -29.52
N LYS A 209 -8.50 -8.03 -30.82
CA LYS A 209 -9.05 -9.28 -31.36
C LYS A 209 -8.03 -10.42 -31.30
N GLU A 210 -6.74 -10.10 -31.30
CA GLU A 210 -5.64 -11.06 -31.12
C GLU A 210 -5.27 -11.30 -29.64
N GLY A 211 -6.06 -10.79 -28.70
CA GLY A 211 -5.88 -11.02 -27.26
C GLY A 211 -4.97 -10.01 -26.56
N TYR A 212 -4.65 -8.88 -27.19
CA TYR A 212 -3.97 -7.78 -26.49
C TYR A 212 -4.94 -7.08 -25.51
N GLU A 213 -4.40 -6.71 -24.35
CA GLU A 213 -5.07 -5.88 -23.36
C GLU A 213 -4.29 -4.59 -23.16
N TYR A 214 -4.97 -3.46 -23.28
CA TYR A 214 -4.40 -2.13 -23.09
C TYR A 214 -4.84 -1.54 -21.75
N PHE A 215 -3.91 -0.89 -21.06
CA PHE A 215 -4.14 -0.28 -19.76
C PHE A 215 -3.55 1.14 -19.71
N PHE A 216 -4.34 2.09 -19.23
CA PHE A 216 -3.81 3.37 -18.77
C PHE A 216 -3.00 3.17 -17.52
N ILE A 217 -1.84 3.83 -17.46
CA ILE A 217 -1.07 3.99 -16.23
C ILE A 217 -1.53 5.32 -15.64
N LYS A 218 -2.28 5.28 -14.53
CA LYS A 218 -2.83 6.47 -13.87
C LYS A 218 -2.15 6.76 -12.54
N LYS A 219 -1.97 8.04 -12.21
CA LYS A 219 -1.58 8.51 -10.87
C LYS A 219 -2.33 9.79 -10.51
N GLY A 220 -2.96 9.84 -9.34
CA GLY A 220 -3.76 11.00 -8.91
C GLY A 220 -4.82 11.41 -9.94
N GLY A 221 -5.48 10.41 -10.57
CA GLY A 221 -6.50 10.62 -11.61
C GLY A 221 -5.99 11.00 -13.01
N ARG A 222 -4.69 11.28 -13.17
CA ARG A 222 -4.08 11.66 -14.45
C ARG A 222 -3.47 10.47 -15.18
N ASP A 223 -3.57 10.47 -16.51
CA ASP A 223 -2.89 9.51 -17.37
C ASP A 223 -1.40 9.89 -17.47
N ILE A 224 -0.54 9.05 -16.89
CA ILE A 224 0.92 9.26 -16.88
C ILE A 224 1.64 8.36 -17.90
N GLY A 225 0.89 7.53 -18.63
CA GLY A 225 1.38 6.58 -19.62
C GLY A 225 0.36 5.50 -19.93
N TYR A 226 0.79 4.47 -20.67
CA TYR A 226 0.00 3.27 -20.92
C TYR A 226 0.91 2.03 -21.02
N THR A 227 0.30 0.86 -20.86
CA THR A 227 0.95 -0.43 -21.08
C THR A 227 0.02 -1.37 -21.83
N ALA A 228 0.57 -2.29 -22.60
CA ALA A 228 -0.18 -3.30 -23.31
C ALA A 228 0.48 -4.67 -23.14
N VAL A 229 -0.32 -5.69 -22.85
CA VAL A 229 0.12 -7.07 -22.67
C VAL A 229 -0.74 -8.05 -23.46
N LYS A 230 -0.19 -9.21 -23.80
CA LYS A 230 -0.90 -10.31 -24.46
C LYS A 230 -0.44 -11.66 -23.92
N PRO A 231 -1.33 -12.60 -23.59
CA PRO A 231 -0.92 -13.97 -23.31
C PRO A 231 -0.19 -14.59 -24.50
N ASP A 232 0.96 -15.22 -24.27
CA ASP A 232 1.78 -15.88 -25.28
C ASP A 232 2.33 -17.20 -24.73
N GLY A 233 1.56 -18.27 -24.93
CA GLY A 233 1.86 -19.59 -24.38
C GLY A 233 1.87 -19.58 -22.85
N ASP A 234 2.98 -20.01 -22.25
CA ASP A 234 3.20 -20.02 -20.81
C ASP A 234 3.76 -18.69 -20.27
N ARG A 235 3.88 -17.65 -21.12
CA ARG A 235 4.41 -16.33 -20.76
C ARG A 235 3.42 -15.21 -21.07
N LEU A 236 3.62 -14.07 -20.42
CA LEU A 236 2.91 -12.84 -20.72
C LEU A 236 3.80 -11.95 -21.59
N PHE A 237 3.39 -11.65 -22.82
CA PHE A 237 4.11 -10.70 -23.67
C PHE A 237 3.78 -9.26 -23.24
N LEU A 238 4.81 -8.50 -22.82
CA LEU A 238 4.74 -7.07 -22.58
C LEU A 238 5.06 -6.34 -23.88
N SER A 239 4.00 -6.01 -24.62
CA SER A 239 4.10 -5.31 -25.91
C SER A 239 4.54 -3.87 -25.73
N LYS A 240 3.91 -3.15 -24.78
CA LYS A 240 4.15 -1.72 -24.57
C LYS A 240 4.26 -1.40 -23.08
N LEU A 241 5.24 -0.58 -22.70
CA LEU A 241 5.32 0.06 -21.39
C LEU A 241 5.87 1.48 -21.57
N TYR A 242 4.97 2.44 -21.73
CA TYR A 242 5.36 3.81 -22.04
C TYR A 242 4.84 4.78 -21.00
N LEU A 243 5.75 5.62 -20.50
CA LEU A 243 5.47 6.70 -19.59
C LEU A 243 5.72 8.04 -20.29
N LYS A 244 4.87 9.02 -20.01
CA LYS A 244 5.09 10.42 -20.40
C LYS A 244 6.39 10.94 -19.81
N LYS A 245 7.04 11.88 -20.50
CA LYS A 245 8.37 12.42 -20.15
C LYS A 245 8.48 12.84 -18.68
N GLU A 246 7.50 13.59 -18.20
CA GLU A 246 7.41 14.10 -16.83
C GLU A 246 7.19 13.03 -15.76
N SER A 247 6.88 11.81 -16.16
CA SER A 247 6.59 10.67 -15.27
C SER A 247 7.72 9.64 -15.21
N ARG A 248 8.74 9.78 -16.06
CA ARG A 248 9.94 8.91 -16.07
C ARG A 248 10.85 9.21 -14.87
N GLY A 249 11.64 8.22 -14.44
CA GLY A 249 12.58 8.35 -13.32
C GLY A 249 11.95 8.38 -11.92
N LYS A 250 10.61 8.31 -11.80
CA LYS A 250 9.88 8.41 -10.52
C LYS A 250 9.49 7.06 -9.91
N GLY A 251 10.05 5.96 -10.42
CA GLY A 251 9.75 4.59 -9.95
C GLY A 251 8.44 3.99 -10.47
N TYR A 252 7.66 4.70 -11.30
CA TYR A 252 6.37 4.20 -11.78
C TYR A 252 6.47 2.96 -12.67
N ALA A 253 7.51 2.83 -13.49
CA ALA A 253 7.77 1.62 -14.27
C ALA A 253 7.94 0.38 -13.36
N ARG A 254 8.56 0.55 -12.18
CA ARG A 254 8.67 -0.51 -11.17
C ARG A 254 7.31 -0.87 -10.58
N SER A 255 6.50 0.12 -10.21
CA SER A 255 5.14 -0.12 -9.72
C SER A 255 4.29 -0.87 -10.74
N VAL A 256 4.34 -0.47 -12.02
CA VAL A 256 3.63 -1.16 -13.10
C VAL A 256 4.15 -2.57 -13.29
N THR A 257 5.47 -2.78 -13.26
CA THR A 257 6.07 -4.11 -13.40
C THR A 257 5.60 -5.07 -12.31
N GLU A 258 5.52 -4.64 -11.04
CA GLU A 258 5.00 -5.49 -9.96
C GLU A 258 3.52 -5.84 -10.16
N MET A 259 2.69 -4.90 -10.61
CA MET A 259 1.29 -5.19 -10.96
C MET A 259 1.18 -6.19 -12.11
N LEU A 260 2.06 -6.10 -13.11
CA LEU A 260 2.10 -7.05 -14.21
C LEU A 260 2.59 -8.43 -13.76
N LYS A 261 3.52 -8.52 -12.79
CA LYS A 261 3.94 -9.81 -12.20
C LYS A 261 2.78 -10.48 -11.45
N GLU A 262 2.00 -9.72 -10.69
CA GLU A 262 0.79 -10.22 -10.04
C GLU A 262 -0.23 -10.73 -11.06
N LYS A 263 -0.43 -9.99 -12.16
CA LYS A 263 -1.29 -10.43 -13.26
C LYS A 263 -0.77 -11.71 -13.93
N ALA A 264 0.53 -11.79 -14.20
CA ALA A 264 1.16 -12.96 -14.81
C ALA A 264 0.97 -14.20 -13.93
N ARG A 265 1.29 -14.11 -12.63
CA ARG A 265 1.10 -15.18 -11.64
C ARG A 265 -0.35 -15.62 -11.50
N SER A 266 -1.27 -14.68 -11.35
CA SER A 266 -2.70 -14.99 -11.19
C SER A 266 -3.31 -15.64 -12.44
N SER A 267 -2.69 -15.41 -13.59
CA SER A 267 -3.09 -16.02 -14.87
C SER A 267 -2.24 -17.25 -15.24
N GLY A 268 -1.39 -17.74 -14.34
CA GLY A 268 -0.61 -18.98 -14.54
C GLY A 268 0.60 -18.87 -15.47
N HIS A 269 1.06 -17.67 -15.80
CA HIS A 269 2.25 -17.47 -16.64
C HIS A 269 3.52 -17.56 -15.80
N ARG A 270 4.58 -18.19 -16.33
CA ARG A 270 5.88 -18.35 -15.65
C ARG A 270 6.80 -17.14 -15.74
N ALA A 271 6.59 -16.29 -16.75
CA ALA A 271 7.43 -15.13 -16.99
C ALA A 271 6.69 -14.04 -17.79
N ILE A 272 7.25 -12.83 -17.75
CA ILE A 272 6.91 -11.73 -18.65
C ILE A 272 8.07 -11.56 -19.63
N TRP A 273 7.79 -11.47 -20.93
CA TRP A 273 8.82 -11.23 -21.94
C TRP A 273 8.49 -10.02 -22.81
N LEU A 274 9.51 -9.39 -23.37
CA LEU A 274 9.40 -8.20 -24.22
C LEU A 274 10.49 -8.15 -25.28
N THR A 275 10.34 -7.26 -26.24
CA THR A 275 11.42 -6.83 -27.13
C THR A 275 11.79 -5.37 -26.87
N VAL A 276 13.07 -5.03 -27.07
CA VAL A 276 13.56 -3.65 -26.94
C VAL A 276 14.64 -3.39 -27.97
N ASN A 277 14.53 -2.25 -28.66
CA ASN A 277 15.51 -1.84 -29.66
C ASN A 277 16.94 -1.83 -29.08
N ARG A 278 17.88 -2.45 -29.79
CA ARG A 278 19.26 -2.65 -29.33
C ARG A 278 20.06 -1.37 -29.15
N HIS A 279 19.63 -0.28 -29.80
CA HIS A 279 20.26 1.03 -29.68
C HIS A 279 19.59 1.92 -28.62
N ASN A 280 18.62 1.37 -27.86
CA ASN A 280 17.95 2.09 -26.77
C ASN A 280 18.57 1.76 -25.41
N ASP A 281 19.83 2.18 -25.22
CA ASP A 281 20.62 1.89 -24.02
C ASP A 281 19.90 2.28 -22.72
N SER A 282 19.21 3.43 -22.72
CA SER A 282 18.50 3.93 -21.54
C SER A 282 17.32 3.03 -21.13
N THR A 283 16.56 2.51 -22.10
CA THR A 283 15.44 1.59 -21.82
C THR A 283 15.97 0.20 -21.45
N ILE A 284 17.03 -0.28 -22.10
CA ILE A 284 17.68 -1.56 -21.75
C ILE A 284 18.17 -1.52 -20.29
N ALA A 285 18.83 -0.44 -19.88
CA ALA A 285 19.28 -0.26 -18.51
C ALA A 285 18.09 -0.23 -17.52
N ALA A 286 16.98 0.42 -17.89
CA ALA A 286 15.77 0.44 -17.07
C ALA A 286 15.18 -0.96 -16.89
N TYR A 287 15.05 -1.76 -17.96
CA TYR A 287 14.54 -3.13 -17.86
C TYR A 287 15.47 -4.04 -17.04
N LYS A 288 16.79 -3.92 -17.19
CA LYS A 288 17.74 -4.63 -16.33
C LYS A 288 17.56 -4.27 -14.85
N ALA A 289 17.35 -3.00 -14.53
CA ALA A 289 17.08 -2.54 -13.17
C ALA A 289 15.72 -3.01 -12.60
N LEU A 290 14.80 -3.43 -13.48
CA LEU A 290 13.53 -4.08 -13.13
C LEU A 290 13.66 -5.61 -13.00
N GLY A 291 14.83 -6.18 -13.32
CA GLY A 291 15.12 -7.61 -13.19
C GLY A 291 15.01 -8.40 -14.51
N TYR A 292 14.71 -7.76 -15.63
CA TYR A 292 14.70 -8.44 -16.93
C TYR A 292 16.12 -8.85 -17.35
N LYS A 293 16.23 -10.03 -17.95
CA LYS A 293 17.47 -10.56 -18.51
C LYS A 293 17.35 -10.65 -20.03
N ILE A 294 18.42 -10.36 -20.76
CA ILE A 294 18.47 -10.58 -22.20
C ILE A 294 18.53 -12.09 -22.44
N THR A 295 17.63 -12.61 -23.27
CA THR A 295 17.52 -14.04 -23.62
C THR A 295 17.82 -14.32 -25.09
N GLY A 296 17.89 -13.28 -25.93
CA GLY A 296 18.27 -13.38 -27.33
C GLY A 296 18.26 -12.01 -28.03
N GLU A 297 18.49 -12.03 -29.34
CA GLU A 297 18.38 -10.87 -30.22
C GLU A 297 17.84 -11.29 -31.59
N GLY A 298 17.27 -10.34 -32.34
CA GLY A 298 16.74 -10.61 -33.67
C GLY A 298 16.49 -9.35 -34.47
N VAL A 299 16.60 -9.48 -35.80
CA VAL A 299 16.22 -8.46 -36.76
C VAL A 299 14.97 -8.91 -37.49
N CYS A 300 13.90 -8.13 -37.41
CA CYS A 300 12.63 -8.41 -38.07
C CYS A 300 12.33 -7.34 -39.12
N ASP A 301 12.08 -7.74 -40.36
CA ASP A 301 11.55 -6.84 -41.39
C ASP A 301 10.09 -6.51 -41.05
N ILE A 302 9.83 -5.23 -40.79
CA ILE A 302 8.50 -4.74 -40.45
C ILE A 302 7.79 -4.13 -41.66
N GLY A 303 8.36 -4.22 -42.86
CA GLY A 303 7.84 -3.65 -44.10
C GLY A 303 8.13 -2.15 -44.25
N GLY A 304 7.86 -1.62 -45.44
CA GLY A 304 8.10 -0.19 -45.74
C GLY A 304 9.59 0.21 -45.78
N GLY A 305 10.50 -0.77 -45.87
CA GLY A 305 11.95 -0.53 -45.85
C GLY A 305 12.55 -0.40 -44.44
N PHE A 306 11.76 -0.66 -43.39
CA PHE A 306 12.21 -0.57 -42.00
C PHE A 306 12.37 -1.94 -41.35
N VAL A 307 13.26 -2.02 -40.36
CA VAL A 307 13.50 -3.22 -39.55
C VAL A 307 13.43 -2.88 -38.06
N MET A 308 13.08 -3.88 -37.25
CA MET A 308 13.27 -3.87 -35.79
C MET A 308 14.48 -4.71 -35.44
N ASP A 309 15.55 -4.08 -34.96
CA ASP A 309 16.74 -4.74 -34.41
C ASP A 309 16.66 -4.70 -32.87
N ASP A 310 16.18 -5.80 -32.29
CA ASP A 310 15.74 -5.85 -30.90
C ASP A 310 16.46 -6.94 -30.10
N TYR A 311 16.66 -6.68 -28.80
CA TYR A 311 16.88 -7.72 -27.81
C TYR A 311 15.54 -8.32 -27.38
N TYR A 312 15.52 -9.63 -27.17
CA TYR A 312 14.49 -10.31 -26.40
C TYR A 312 14.88 -10.29 -24.93
N MET A 313 13.96 -9.89 -24.05
CA MET A 313 14.19 -9.89 -22.61
C MET A 313 13.08 -10.61 -21.86
N GLU A 314 13.43 -11.29 -20.76
CA GLU A 314 12.50 -12.06 -19.93
C GLU A 314 12.68 -11.74 -18.44
N LEU A 315 11.57 -11.71 -17.71
CA LEU A 315 11.47 -11.53 -16.26
C LEU A 315 10.62 -12.67 -15.70
N GLU A 316 11.24 -13.54 -14.90
CA GLU A 316 10.54 -14.61 -14.18
C GLU A 316 9.60 -14.02 -13.12
N VAL A 317 8.42 -14.64 -12.96
CA VAL A 317 7.37 -14.17 -12.04
C VAL A 317 7.12 -15.15 -10.90
#